data_AF-A0AA88KV83-F1
#
_entry.id   AF-A0AA88KV83-F1
#
_cell.length_a   1.000
_cell.length_b   1.000
_cell.length_c   1.000
_cell.angle_alpha   90.00
_cell.angle_beta   90.00
_cell.angle_gamma   90.00
#
_symmetry.space_group_name_H-M   'P 1'
#
loop_
_entity.id
_entity.type
_entity.pdbx_description
1 polymer ?
#
loop_
_entity_poly.entity_id
_entity_poly.type
_entity_poly.pdbx_seq_one_letter_code
_entity_poly.pdbx_strand_id
1 'polypeptide(L)'
;MMWLQTNASREELIFNNVGISKQTIVDWSMFCREVCIYACHSSTVRLGGEGIIVEIDEAKFGKRKYNRGRIIDGVWVFGGIEQSTGNSFMVAVPDRSSATLLGTN
;
A
#
# COMPACT_ATOMS: atom_id res chain seq x y z
N MET A 1 -20.95 17.85 -0.81
CA MET A 1 -20.01 16.97 -1.54
C MET A 1 -20.45 15.53 -1.30
N MET A 2 -20.75 14.76 -2.35
CA MET A 2 -21.71 13.65 -2.32
C MET A 2 -21.21 12.32 -1.70
N TRP A 3 -19.99 12.29 -1.15
CA TRP A 3 -19.27 11.06 -0.78
C TRP A 3 -19.34 10.66 0.71
N LEU A 4 -20.18 11.33 1.52
CA LEU A 4 -20.35 11.05 2.95
C LEU A 4 -21.71 10.43 3.33
N GLN A 5 -22.55 10.07 2.35
CA GLN A 5 -23.93 9.59 2.59
C GLN A 5 -24.20 8.13 2.20
N THR A 6 -23.25 7.41 1.62
CA THR A 6 -23.41 5.99 1.27
C THR A 6 -22.89 5.08 2.39
N ASN A 7 -23.80 4.55 3.21
CA ASN A 7 -23.50 3.49 4.20
C ASN A 7 -23.27 2.11 3.58
N ALA A 8 -23.54 1.95 2.28
CA ALA A 8 -23.28 0.74 1.52
C ALA A 8 -21.76 0.54 1.30
N SER A 9 -21.29 -0.70 1.35
CA SER A 9 -19.88 -1.00 1.06
C SER A 9 -19.55 -0.74 -0.42
N ARG A 10 -18.26 -0.60 -0.77
CA ARG A 10 -17.86 -0.34 -2.17
C ARG A 10 -18.34 -1.46 -3.10
N GLU A 11 -18.30 -2.68 -2.61
CA GLU A 11 -18.74 -3.90 -3.28
C GLU A 11 -20.26 -3.91 -3.51
N GLU A 12 -21.03 -3.32 -2.59
CA GLU A 12 -22.48 -3.19 -2.67
C GLU A 12 -22.92 -2.09 -3.65
N LEU A 13 -22.18 -0.98 -3.73
CA LEU A 13 -22.35 0.03 -4.78
C LEU A 13 -22.05 -0.53 -6.17
N ILE A 14 -21.03 -1.39 -6.32
CA ILE A 14 -20.69 -2.02 -7.61
C ILE A 14 -21.73 -3.09 -7.98
N PHE A 15 -22.16 -3.92 -7.02
CA PHE A 15 -23.25 -4.90 -7.22
C PHE A 15 -24.51 -4.23 -7.75
N ASN A 16 -24.96 -3.16 -7.09
CA ASN A 16 -26.20 -2.46 -7.45
C ASN A 16 -26.16 -1.76 -8.82
N ASN A 17 -24.97 -1.36 -9.31
CA ASN A 17 -24.83 -0.65 -10.58
C ASN A 17 -24.52 -1.56 -11.78
N VAL A 18 -23.94 -2.74 -11.55
CA VAL A 18 -23.43 -3.61 -12.65
C VAL A 18 -24.09 -5.00 -12.66
N GLY A 19 -24.83 -5.38 -11.61
CA GLY A 19 -25.51 -6.69 -11.52
C GLY A 19 -24.57 -7.89 -11.32
N ILE A 20 -23.27 -7.63 -11.11
CA ILE A 20 -22.24 -8.65 -10.88
C ILE A 20 -22.28 -9.09 -9.41
N SER A 21 -22.13 -10.40 -9.14
CA SER A 21 -22.19 -10.94 -7.78
C SER A 21 -21.15 -10.31 -6.82
N LYS A 22 -21.50 -10.16 -5.54
CA LYS A 22 -20.58 -9.64 -4.50
C LYS A 22 -19.28 -10.45 -4.43
N GLN A 23 -19.34 -11.77 -4.64
CA GLN A 23 -18.16 -12.65 -4.67
C GLN A 23 -17.22 -12.27 -5.83
N THR A 24 -17.74 -12.18 -7.05
CA THR A 24 -16.97 -11.81 -8.24
C THR A 24 -16.32 -10.42 -8.10
N ILE A 25 -16.97 -9.46 -7.43
CA ILE A 25 -16.41 -8.14 -7.16
C ILE A 25 -15.24 -8.22 -6.15
N VAL A 26 -15.35 -9.06 -5.13
CA VAL A 26 -14.26 -9.32 -4.17
C VAL A 26 -13.09 -10.01 -4.87
N ASP A 27 -13.35 -11.06 -5.67
CA ASP A 27 -12.32 -11.82 -6.38
C ASP A 27 -11.55 -10.93 -7.37
N TRP A 28 -12.27 -10.13 -8.17
CA TRP A 28 -11.67 -9.12 -9.05
C TRP A 28 -10.84 -8.10 -8.26
N SER A 29 -11.34 -7.64 -7.11
CA SER A 29 -10.61 -6.72 -6.24
C SER A 29 -9.35 -7.35 -5.61
N MET A 30 -9.31 -8.67 -5.41
CA MET A 30 -8.09 -9.37 -4.98
C MET A 30 -7.11 -9.48 -6.15
N PHE A 31 -7.56 -9.90 -7.33
CA PHE A 31 -6.74 -9.99 -8.53
C PHE A 31 -6.05 -8.66 -8.86
N CYS A 32 -6.77 -7.54 -8.84
CA CYS A 32 -6.15 -6.22 -9.04
C CYS A 32 -5.07 -5.90 -7.99
N ARG A 33 -5.23 -6.33 -6.74
CA ARG A 33 -4.21 -6.14 -5.68
C ARG A 33 -2.99 -7.02 -5.91
N GLU A 34 -3.18 -8.27 -6.33
CA GLU A 34 -2.08 -9.18 -6.65
C GLU A 34 -1.24 -8.64 -7.81
N VAL A 35 -1.87 -8.08 -8.85
CA VAL A 35 -1.17 -7.40 -9.96
C VAL A 35 -0.36 -6.20 -9.45
N CYS A 36 -0.92 -5.36 -8.56
CA CYS A 36 -0.17 -4.25 -7.96
C CYS A 36 1.01 -4.73 -7.10
N ILE A 37 0.81 -5.76 -6.28
CA ILE A 37 1.86 -6.36 -5.44
C ILE A 37 2.99 -6.93 -6.32
N TYR A 38 2.63 -7.65 -7.39
CA TYR A 38 3.60 -8.15 -8.36
C TYR A 38 4.41 -7.01 -9.00
N ALA A 39 3.74 -5.95 -9.47
CA ALA A 39 4.41 -4.79 -10.06
C ALA A 39 5.43 -4.17 -9.08
N CYS A 40 5.03 -3.92 -7.83
CA CYS A 40 5.91 -3.36 -6.79
C CYS A 40 7.10 -4.27 -6.42
N HIS A 41 6.96 -5.60 -6.51
CA HIS A 41 8.07 -6.53 -6.24
C HIS A 41 8.99 -6.73 -7.45
N SER A 42 8.43 -6.71 -8.67
CA SER A 42 9.18 -6.89 -9.92
C SER A 42 10.10 -5.71 -10.27
N SER A 43 9.90 -4.55 -9.64
CA SER A 43 10.65 -3.30 -9.88
C SER A 43 11.85 -3.07 -8.95
N THR A 44 12.35 -4.12 -8.27
CA THR A 44 13.47 -4.03 -7.31
C THR A 44 14.85 -3.83 -7.98
N VAL A 45 14.98 -2.72 -8.69
CA VAL A 45 16.24 -2.18 -9.21
C VAL A 45 16.95 -1.39 -8.10
N ARG A 46 18.28 -1.30 -8.16
CA ARG A 46 19.05 -0.40 -7.31
C ARG A 46 18.67 1.05 -7.66
N LEU A 47 17.97 1.73 -6.76
CA LEU A 47 17.60 3.14 -6.95
C LEU A 47 18.78 4.07 -6.73
N GLY A 48 18.72 5.23 -7.39
CA GLY A 48 19.65 6.34 -7.23
C GLY A 48 20.86 6.28 -8.16
N GLY A 49 21.64 7.35 -8.13
CA GLY A 49 22.76 7.59 -9.03
C GLY A 49 23.12 9.07 -9.04
N GLU A 50 24.15 9.45 -9.80
CA GLU A 50 24.50 10.86 -9.96
C GLU A 50 23.35 11.62 -10.65
N GLY A 51 22.89 12.72 -10.03
CA GLY A 51 21.76 13.51 -10.51
C GLY A 51 20.36 12.89 -10.31
N ILE A 52 20.23 11.71 -9.71
CA ILE A 52 18.94 11.06 -9.45
C ILE A 52 18.45 11.38 -8.04
N ILE A 53 17.22 11.90 -7.95
CA ILE A 53 16.52 12.16 -6.68
C ILE A 53 15.65 10.94 -6.34
N VAL A 54 15.91 10.36 -5.17
CA VAL A 54 15.11 9.28 -4.58
C VAL A 54 14.38 9.85 -3.36
N GLU A 55 13.06 9.77 -3.35
CA GLU A 55 12.25 10.00 -2.16
C GLU A 55 12.24 8.73 -1.31
N ILE A 56 12.27 8.87 0.01
CA ILE A 56 12.31 7.76 0.98
C ILE A 56 11.25 8.05 2.05
N ASP A 57 10.44 7.06 2.42
CA ASP A 57 9.37 7.20 3.41
C ASP A 57 9.13 5.92 4.24
N GLU A 58 8.46 6.09 5.38
CA GLU A 58 8.13 5.05 6.36
C GLU A 58 6.63 5.06 6.70
N ALA A 59 5.91 4.00 6.33
CA ALA A 59 4.49 3.86 6.61
C ALA A 59 4.21 2.68 7.56
N LYS A 60 3.51 2.92 8.68
CA LYS A 60 3.00 1.83 9.54
C LYS A 60 1.60 1.39 9.11
N PHE A 61 1.51 0.25 8.44
CA PHE A 61 0.25 -0.35 7.98
C PHE A 61 -0.38 -1.23 9.04
N GLY A 62 -1.64 -0.93 9.38
CA GLY A 62 -2.47 -1.82 10.19
C GLY A 62 -3.87 -1.24 10.40
N LYS A 63 -4.80 -2.08 10.86
CA LYS A 63 -6.24 -1.78 10.79
C LYS A 63 -6.76 -1.25 12.12
N ARG A 64 -7.37 -0.07 12.14
CA ARG A 64 -8.26 0.32 13.24
C ARG A 64 -9.59 -0.43 13.10
N LYS A 65 -9.98 -1.19 14.13
CA LYS A 65 -11.33 -1.75 14.23
C LYS A 65 -12.26 -0.65 14.77
N TYR A 66 -13.26 -0.25 13.99
CA TYR A 66 -14.34 0.68 14.42
C TYR A 66 -13.92 2.09 14.90
N ASN A 67 -12.85 2.67 14.33
CA ASN A 67 -12.48 4.10 14.49
C ASN A 67 -12.33 4.65 15.93
N ARG A 68 -11.97 3.81 16.92
CA ARG A 68 -11.61 4.26 18.28
C ARG A 68 -10.21 3.80 18.67
N GLY A 69 -9.51 4.63 19.46
CA GLY A 69 -8.23 4.28 20.10
C GLY A 69 -6.93 4.57 19.32
N ARG A 70 -5.82 4.20 19.97
CA ARG A 70 -4.39 4.33 19.60
C ARG A 70 -3.68 3.17 20.32
N ILE A 71 -2.63 2.51 19.83
CA ILE A 71 -1.83 2.65 18.60
C ILE A 71 -2.37 1.69 17.51
N ILE A 72 -1.74 1.61 16.34
CA ILE A 72 -1.90 0.51 15.36
C ILE A 72 -0.81 -0.52 15.62
N ASP A 73 -1.21 -1.75 15.94
CA ASP A 73 -0.34 -2.91 15.81
C ASP A 73 -0.37 -3.37 14.35
N GLY A 74 0.80 -3.61 13.75
CA GLY A 74 0.91 -3.66 12.29
C GLY A 74 2.33 -3.52 11.76
N VAL A 75 2.47 -3.77 10.47
CA VAL A 75 3.75 -3.87 9.76
C VAL A 75 4.27 -2.47 9.43
N TRP A 76 5.51 -2.18 9.79
CA TRP A 76 6.22 -1.04 9.21
C TRP A 76 6.67 -1.41 7.79
N VAL A 77 6.46 -0.52 6.85
CA VAL A 77 6.99 -0.63 5.49
C VAL A 77 7.89 0.56 5.25
N PHE A 78 9.14 0.26 4.93
CA PHE A 78 10.12 1.21 4.45
C PHE A 78 10.13 1.17 2.92
N GLY A 79 10.13 2.32 2.27
CA GLY A 79 10.09 2.39 0.81
C GLY A 79 10.80 3.60 0.26
N GLY A 80 11.01 3.58 -1.05
CA GLY A 80 11.52 4.73 -1.77
C GLY A 80 11.19 4.67 -3.25
N ILE A 81 11.21 5.83 -3.91
CA ILE A 81 10.87 6.00 -5.33
C ILE A 81 11.79 7.02 -6.01
N GLU A 82 12.25 6.69 -7.20
CA GLU A 82 12.92 7.63 -8.11
C GLU A 82 11.89 8.54 -8.76
N GLN A 83 11.98 9.86 -8.54
CA GLN A 83 11.03 10.83 -9.11
C GLN A 83 10.98 10.80 -10.66
N SER A 84 12.11 10.50 -11.31
CA SER A 84 12.26 10.58 -12.77
C SER A 84 11.79 9.34 -13.53
N THR A 85 11.82 8.16 -12.90
CA THR A 85 11.54 6.86 -13.55
C THR A 85 10.30 6.18 -12.98
N GLY A 86 9.91 6.49 -11.74
CA GLY A 86 8.91 5.73 -10.98
C GLY A 86 9.42 4.39 -10.45
N ASN A 87 10.69 4.04 -10.63
CA ASN A 87 11.29 2.85 -10.03
C ASN A 87 11.18 2.97 -8.50
N SER A 88 10.71 1.90 -7.84
CA SER A 88 10.47 1.92 -6.40
C SER A 88 10.78 0.59 -5.73
N PHE A 89 11.02 0.66 -4.41
CA PHE A 89 11.05 -0.51 -3.53
C PHE A 89 10.08 -0.31 -2.37
N MET A 90 9.57 -1.42 -1.84
CA MET A 90 8.80 -1.48 -0.60
C MET A 90 9.23 -2.73 0.18
N VAL A 91 9.68 -2.55 1.42
CA VAL A 91 10.21 -3.60 2.28
C VAL A 91 9.51 -3.55 3.64
N ALA A 92 8.96 -4.68 4.07
CA ALA A 92 8.45 -4.83 5.43
C ALA A 92 9.62 -4.89 6.42
N VAL A 93 9.60 -4.03 7.43
CA VAL A 93 10.62 -3.93 8.48
C VAL A 93 9.99 -4.11 9.87
N PRO A 94 10.74 -4.60 10.88
CA PRO A 94 10.21 -4.80 12.23
C PRO A 94 9.85 -3.48 12.92
N ASP A 95 10.70 -2.46 12.77
CA ASP A 95 10.49 -1.11 13.29
C ASP A 95 11.22 -0.06 12.44
N ARG A 96 11.16 1.20 12.89
CA ARG A 96 11.79 2.36 12.24
C ARG A 96 13.07 2.85 12.95
N SER A 97 13.78 1.96 13.65
CA SER A 97 15.08 2.29 14.22
C SER A 97 16.10 2.52 13.10
N SER A 98 17.03 3.44 13.33
CA SER A 98 18.14 3.67 12.39
C SER A 98 18.96 2.40 12.13
N ALA A 99 19.11 1.52 13.12
CA ALA A 99 19.78 0.23 12.97
C ALA A 99 19.07 -0.67 11.94
N THR A 100 17.73 -0.74 12.00
CA THR A 100 16.91 -1.51 11.05
C THR A 100 16.93 -0.92 9.65
N LEU A 101 16.88 0.42 9.53
CA LEU A 101 16.78 1.12 8.24
C LEU A 101 18.13 1.24 7.52
N LEU A 102 19.24 1.36 8.26
CA LEU A 102 20.59 1.49 7.70
C LEU A 102 21.31 0.14 7.51
N GLY A 103 20.74 -0.96 8.02
CA GLY A 103 21.32 -2.30 7.87
C GLY A 103 22.68 -2.45 8.56
N THR A 104 22.83 -1.88 9.75
CA THR A 104 24.09 -1.97 10.52
C THR A 104 24.29 -3.38 11.06
N ASN A 105 25.26 -4.10 10.48
CA ASN A 105 25.89 -5.27 11.13
C ASN A 105 26.77 -4.84 12.31
#